data_AF-A0A1Q7AU58-F1
#
_entry.id   AF-A0A1Q7AU58-F1
#
_cell.length_a   1.000
_cell.length_b   1.000
_cell.length_c   1.000
_cell.angle_alpha   90.00
_cell.angle_beta   90.00
_cell.angle_gamma   90.00
#
_symmetry.space_group_name_H-M   'P 1'
#
loop_
_entity.id
_entity.type
_entity.pdbx_description
1 polymer ?
#
loop_
_entity_poly.entity_id
_entity_poly.type
_entity_poly.pdbx_seq_one_letter_code
_entity_poly.pdbx_strand_id
1 'polypeptide(L)'
;MTTTAPVAVPHVVAGDGLAWAWVAVEITSAYDLSRRADFARLNPAERLDYAVREQAAYLDRLLAVRPGEVTALRWARTEPGRLRLWLLARTSAAVPEAAAARAVHLAERLVDVPSHVTAEAVTDPAAVQAILNPFMPAPDGLAQVGKRVRVQQPERPDAGVDNYLAVEPFAQERVDWTMLLDLLAACPHPLTVTVTLSPERVSAQVRRTVESEATRFARLRETYEGPADLGGRIRFPPDSAAAVLQPIFADALNRYADRAFRFSVTVASPVSTRR
;
A
#
# COMPACT_ATOMS: atom_id res chain seq x y z
N MET A 1 2.28 27.73 28.97
CA MET A 1 2.62 26.39 29.45
C MET A 1 2.66 25.47 28.25
N THR A 2 3.84 25.05 27.81
CA THR A 2 4.02 24.10 26.71
C THR A 2 3.72 22.70 27.25
N THR A 3 2.52 22.18 26.99
CA THR A 3 2.20 20.79 27.25
C THR A 3 3.03 19.94 26.29
N THR A 4 4.05 19.25 26.79
CA THR A 4 4.83 18.31 25.98
C THR A 4 3.89 17.22 25.45
N ALA A 5 3.86 17.02 24.14
CA ALA A 5 3.05 15.97 23.55
C ALA A 5 3.47 14.60 24.11
N PRO A 6 2.52 13.66 24.31
CA PRO A 6 2.85 12.32 24.78
C PRO A 6 3.80 11.64 23.78
N VAL A 7 4.91 11.10 24.31
CA VAL A 7 5.94 10.43 23.52
C VAL A 7 5.58 8.95 23.38
N ALA A 8 5.65 8.41 22.16
CA ALA A 8 5.41 7.00 21.91
C ALA A 8 6.38 6.12 22.70
N VAL A 9 5.89 5.03 23.29
CA VAL A 9 6.75 4.06 24.00
C VAL A 9 6.89 2.80 23.15
N PRO A 10 8.12 2.43 22.74
CA PRO A 10 8.33 1.29 21.88
C PRO A 10 8.21 -0.04 22.63
N HIS A 11 7.59 -1.03 21.99
CA HIS A 11 7.73 -2.43 22.35
C HIS A 11 9.00 -2.98 21.67
N VAL A 12 9.96 -3.48 22.45
CA VAL A 12 11.27 -3.93 21.96
C VAL A 12 11.44 -5.43 22.16
N VAL A 13 11.86 -6.13 21.12
CA VAL A 13 12.21 -7.56 21.17
C VAL A 13 13.65 -7.73 20.72
N ALA A 14 14.51 -8.18 21.64
CA ALA A 14 15.89 -8.52 21.33
C ALA A 14 15.96 -9.94 20.75
N GLY A 15 16.77 -10.11 19.71
CA GLY A 15 17.17 -11.41 19.16
C GLY A 15 18.69 -11.47 18.98
N ASP A 16 19.17 -12.60 18.45
CA ASP A 16 20.60 -12.83 18.28
C ASP A 16 21.21 -11.89 17.23
N GLY A 17 21.93 -10.86 17.70
CA GLY A 17 22.60 -9.87 16.86
C GLY A 17 21.69 -8.81 16.22
N LEU A 18 20.39 -8.84 16.49
CA LEU A 18 19.42 -7.88 15.98
C LEU A 18 18.28 -7.66 16.98
N ALA A 19 17.94 -6.40 17.22
CA ALA A 19 16.77 -6.00 17.98
C ALA A 19 15.73 -5.36 17.06
N TRP A 20 14.47 -5.63 17.37
CA TRP A 20 13.31 -5.07 16.69
C TRP A 20 12.53 -4.17 17.66
N ALA A 21 12.02 -3.05 17.16
CA ALA A 21 11.18 -2.16 17.94
C ALA A 21 9.93 -1.79 17.16
N TRP A 22 8.80 -1.76 17.87
CA TRP A 22 7.50 -1.38 17.33
C TRP A 22 6.91 -0.22 18.12
N VAL A 23 6.20 0.65 17.43
CA VAL A 23 5.40 1.73 18.01
C VAL A 23 4.02 1.73 17.35
N ALA A 24 3.04 2.29 18.04
CA ALA A 24 1.70 2.46 17.54
C ALA A 24 1.22 3.90 17.76
N VAL A 25 0.41 4.38 16.83
CA VAL A 25 -0.29 5.65 16.86
C VAL A 25 -1.75 5.36 16.52
N GLU A 26 -2.68 5.78 17.38
CA GLU A 26 -4.12 5.64 17.11
C GLU A 26 -4.58 6.79 16.22
N ILE A 27 -5.39 6.51 15.19
CA ILE A 27 -6.21 7.55 14.57
C ILE A 27 -7.46 7.72 15.42
N THR A 28 -7.51 8.80 16.21
CA THR A 28 -8.56 9.03 17.20
C THR A 28 -9.81 9.68 16.59
N SER A 29 -9.64 10.45 15.53
CA SER A 29 -10.75 11.01 14.76
C SER A 29 -10.32 11.40 13.35
N ALA A 30 -11.30 11.50 12.46
CA ALA A 30 -11.16 12.21 11.20
C ALA A 30 -12.33 13.19 11.09
N TYR A 31 -12.02 14.44 10.78
CA TYR A 31 -13.02 15.47 10.61
C TYR A 31 -13.75 15.28 9.29
N ASP A 32 -15.08 15.37 9.35
CA ASP A 32 -15.91 15.48 8.16
C ASP A 32 -15.60 16.81 7.46
N LEU A 33 -14.86 16.74 6.35
CA LEU A 33 -14.49 17.91 5.56
C LEU A 33 -15.71 18.70 5.11
N SER A 34 -16.89 18.09 4.92
CA SER A 34 -18.09 18.82 4.53
C SER A 34 -18.57 19.84 5.58
N ARG A 35 -18.18 19.66 6.85
CA ARG A 35 -18.60 20.50 7.98
C ARG A 35 -17.66 21.66 8.26
N ARG A 36 -16.49 21.71 7.64
CA ARG A 36 -15.52 22.80 7.82
C ARG A 36 -15.86 23.94 6.86
N ALA A 37 -15.94 25.17 7.38
CA ALA A 37 -16.40 26.34 6.61
C ALA A 37 -15.67 26.52 5.26
N ASP A 38 -14.35 26.29 5.25
CA ASP A 38 -13.50 26.41 4.05
C ASP A 38 -13.84 25.37 2.97
N PHE A 39 -14.37 24.21 3.38
CA PHE A 39 -14.63 23.05 2.52
C PHE A 39 -16.11 22.83 2.22
N ALA A 40 -17.01 23.41 3.03
CA ALA A 40 -18.46 23.36 2.83
C ALA A 40 -18.88 23.91 1.46
N ARG A 41 -18.10 24.87 0.93
CA ARG A 41 -18.31 25.49 -0.39
C ARG A 41 -17.85 24.62 -1.56
N LEU A 42 -16.96 23.66 -1.31
CA LEU A 42 -16.47 22.75 -2.33
C LEU A 42 -17.50 21.67 -2.63
N ASN A 43 -17.56 21.20 -3.87
CA ASN A 43 -18.37 20.03 -4.23
C ASN A 43 -17.70 18.72 -3.72
N PRO A 44 -18.40 17.57 -3.71
CA PRO A 44 -17.84 16.31 -3.22
C PRO A 44 -16.54 15.87 -3.91
N ALA A 45 -16.41 16.09 -5.23
CA ALA A 45 -15.21 15.72 -5.97
C ALA A 45 -14.00 16.59 -5.55
N GLU A 46 -14.19 17.90 -5.44
CA GLU A 46 -13.15 18.83 -4.98
C GLU A 46 -12.66 18.53 -3.55
N ARG A 47 -13.56 18.12 -2.66
CA ARG A 47 -13.19 17.67 -1.30
C ARG A 47 -12.37 16.38 -1.34
N LEU A 48 -12.74 15.43 -2.21
CA LEU A 48 -11.98 14.20 -2.41
C LEU A 48 -10.59 14.50 -2.98
N ASP A 49 -10.48 15.38 -3.98
CA ASP A 49 -9.20 15.83 -4.55
C ASP A 49 -8.28 16.45 -3.49
N TYR A 50 -8.83 17.28 -2.60
CA TYR A 50 -8.07 17.85 -1.49
C TYR A 50 -7.58 16.75 -0.53
N ALA A 51 -8.46 15.87 -0.09
CA ALA A 51 -8.11 14.78 0.83
C ALA A 51 -7.02 13.86 0.25
N VAL A 52 -7.17 13.47 -1.02
CA VAL A 52 -6.20 12.62 -1.72
C VAL A 52 -4.82 13.30 -1.81
N ARG A 53 -4.78 14.60 -2.10
CA ARG A 53 -3.51 15.34 -2.20
C ARG A 53 -2.79 15.47 -0.86
N GLU A 54 -3.50 15.78 0.21
CA GLU A 54 -2.94 15.81 1.57
C GLU A 54 -2.43 14.43 2.01
N GLN A 55 -3.20 13.37 1.73
CA GLN A 55 -2.82 11.99 2.02
C GLN A 55 -1.62 11.54 1.18
N ALA A 56 -1.55 11.92 -0.09
CA ALA A 56 -0.39 11.65 -0.94
C ALA A 56 0.87 12.33 -0.40
N ALA A 57 0.78 13.61 0.00
CA ALA A 57 1.89 14.32 0.62
C ALA A 57 2.35 13.69 1.94
N TYR A 58 1.42 13.13 2.72
CA TYR A 58 1.73 12.35 3.92
C TYR A 58 2.48 11.05 3.57
N LEU A 59 1.98 10.28 2.59
CA LEU A 59 2.62 9.05 2.13
C LEU A 59 4.01 9.30 1.52
N ASP A 60 4.22 10.41 0.82
CA ASP A 60 5.53 10.80 0.30
C ASP A 60 6.56 11.03 1.42
N ARG A 61 6.15 11.62 2.55
CA ARG A 61 7.02 11.75 3.74
C ARG A 61 7.39 10.38 4.32
N LEU A 62 6.45 9.43 4.30
CA LEU A 62 6.71 8.06 4.74
C LEU A 62 7.57 7.28 3.74
N LEU A 63 7.56 7.63 2.45
CA LEU A 63 8.42 7.00 1.44
C LEU A 63 9.88 7.43 1.59
N ALA A 64 10.12 8.58 2.23
CA ALA A 64 11.45 9.13 2.51
C ALA A 64 12.10 8.58 3.80
N VAL A 65 11.45 7.66 4.52
CA VAL A 65 12.03 7.02 5.72
C VAL A 65 13.16 6.04 5.34
N ARG A 66 13.86 5.49 6.34
CA ARG A 66 15.07 4.71 6.08
C ARG A 66 14.72 3.34 5.49
N PRO A 67 15.55 2.79 4.58
CA PRO A 67 15.40 1.40 4.14
C PRO A 67 15.40 0.44 5.33
N GLY A 68 14.48 -0.53 5.32
CA GLY A 68 14.30 -1.50 6.41
C GLY A 68 13.36 -1.05 7.53
N GLU A 69 13.01 0.24 7.59
CA GLU A 69 11.88 0.71 8.38
C GLU A 69 10.57 0.38 7.66
N VAL A 70 9.57 -0.04 8.40
CA VAL A 70 8.28 -0.45 7.85
C VAL A 70 7.17 0.28 8.59
N THR A 71 6.24 0.85 7.85
CA THR A 71 5.00 1.40 8.41
C THR A 71 3.84 0.50 8.03
N ALA A 72 2.77 0.51 8.81
CA ALA A 72 1.56 -0.20 8.45
C ALA A 72 0.32 0.56 8.91
N LEU A 73 -0.75 0.46 8.13
CA LEU A 73 -2.08 0.87 8.49
C LEU A 73 -2.85 -0.38 8.92
N ARG A 74 -3.41 -0.40 10.13
CA ARG A 74 -4.16 -1.55 10.65
C ARG A 74 -5.54 -1.13 11.12
N TRP A 75 -6.56 -1.62 10.45
CA TRP A 75 -7.90 -1.67 11.01
C TRP A 75 -8.03 -2.91 11.89
N ALA A 76 -8.52 -2.72 13.11
CA ALA A 76 -8.75 -3.80 14.05
C ALA A 76 -10.16 -3.68 14.64
N ARG A 77 -10.92 -4.76 14.55
CA ARG A 77 -12.16 -4.95 15.27
C ARG A 77 -11.93 -6.05 16.29
N THR A 78 -11.72 -5.67 17.55
CA THR A 78 -11.61 -6.61 18.67
C THR A 78 -12.91 -6.67 19.48
N GLU A 79 -13.75 -5.64 19.36
CA GLU A 79 -15.02 -5.47 20.07
C GLU A 79 -16.16 -5.33 19.05
N PRO A 80 -17.37 -5.81 19.36
CA PRO A 80 -18.52 -5.64 18.49
C PRO A 80 -18.85 -4.17 18.19
N GLY A 81 -19.05 -3.86 16.90
CA GLY A 81 -19.46 -2.52 16.45
C GLY A 81 -18.38 -1.44 16.53
N ARG A 82 -17.15 -1.78 16.95
CA ARG A 82 -16.05 -0.82 17.08
C ARG A 82 -14.87 -1.22 16.21
N LEU A 83 -14.64 -0.42 15.16
CA LEU A 83 -13.46 -0.51 14.30
C LEU A 83 -12.45 0.56 14.73
N ARG A 84 -11.24 0.15 15.13
CA ARG A 84 -10.14 1.06 15.46
C ARG A 84 -9.11 1.07 14.34
N LEU A 85 -8.47 2.21 14.12
CA LEU A 85 -7.45 2.39 13.11
C LEU A 85 -6.13 2.78 13.76
N TRP A 86 -5.09 2.02 13.43
CA TRP A 86 -3.75 2.20 13.95
C TRP A 86 -2.76 2.46 12.81
N LEU A 87 -1.86 3.40 13.04
CA LEU A 87 -0.60 3.50 12.32
C LEU A 87 0.46 2.79 13.16
N LEU A 88 1.13 1.82 12.55
CA LEU A 88 2.19 1.05 13.17
C LEU A 88 3.51 1.37 12.49
N ALA A 89 4.59 1.35 13.27
CA ALA A 89 5.94 1.39 12.74
C ALA A 89 6.77 0.27 13.34
N ARG A 90 7.64 -0.31 12.51
CA ARG A 90 8.64 -1.29 12.90
C ARG A 90 10.00 -0.82 12.42
N THR A 91 10.98 -0.86 13.31
CA THR A 91 12.39 -0.63 12.98
C THR A 91 13.24 -1.78 13.50
N SER A 92 14.49 -1.83 13.06
CA SER A 92 15.50 -2.75 13.58
C SER A 92 16.87 -2.09 13.71
N ALA A 93 17.69 -2.60 14.61
CA ALA A 93 19.09 -2.23 14.78
C ALA A 93 19.85 -3.36 15.50
N ALA A 94 21.18 -3.35 15.43
CA ALA A 94 22.01 -4.32 16.15
C ALA A 94 21.87 -4.21 17.69
N VAL A 95 21.41 -3.05 18.18
CA VAL A 95 21.33 -2.71 19.61
C VAL A 95 19.88 -2.32 19.94
N PRO A 96 19.26 -2.87 21.01
CA PRO A 96 17.89 -2.59 21.41
C PRO A 96 17.55 -1.11 21.56
N GLU A 97 18.42 -0.34 22.21
CA GLU A 97 18.24 1.10 22.44
C GLU A 97 18.21 1.87 21.12
N ALA A 98 19.03 1.47 20.15
CA ALA A 98 19.05 2.07 18.83
C ALA A 98 17.78 1.75 18.02
N ALA A 99 17.24 0.52 18.14
CA ALA A 99 15.96 0.17 17.54
C ALA A 99 14.81 0.98 18.17
N ALA A 100 14.79 1.06 19.50
CA ALA A 100 13.80 1.84 20.26
C ALA A 100 13.81 3.32 19.84
N ALA A 101 14.99 3.97 19.81
CA ALA A 101 15.12 5.38 19.42
C ALA A 101 14.67 5.64 17.97
N ARG A 102 14.97 4.71 17.04
CA ARG A 102 14.47 4.80 15.65
C ARG A 102 12.95 4.67 15.58
N ALA A 103 12.38 3.75 16.35
CA ALA A 103 10.93 3.59 16.39
C ALA A 103 10.22 4.83 16.95
N VAL A 104 10.76 5.46 18.00
CA VAL A 104 10.23 6.74 18.53
C VAL A 104 10.31 7.84 17.48
N HIS A 105 11.45 8.02 16.81
CA HIS A 105 11.56 9.02 15.73
C HIS A 105 10.58 8.77 14.57
N LEU A 106 10.35 7.50 14.23
CA LEU A 106 9.36 7.15 13.21
C LEU A 106 7.93 7.43 13.69
N ALA A 107 7.63 7.24 14.98
CA ALA A 107 6.35 7.62 15.57
C ALA A 107 6.06 9.12 15.43
N GLU A 108 7.07 9.99 15.60
CA GLU A 108 6.95 11.44 15.39
C GLU A 108 6.46 11.77 13.97
N ARG A 109 6.90 10.99 12.96
CA ARG A 109 6.42 11.14 11.58
C ARG A 109 5.02 10.58 11.38
N LEU A 110 4.66 9.51 12.10
CA LEU A 110 3.33 8.92 12.01
C LEU A 110 2.25 9.82 12.64
N VAL A 111 2.57 10.60 13.66
CA VAL A 111 1.61 11.54 14.27
C VAL A 111 1.42 12.82 13.46
N ASP A 112 2.33 13.13 12.52
CA ASP A 112 2.22 14.25 11.56
C ASP A 112 1.21 13.93 10.43
N VAL A 113 0.00 13.55 10.84
CA VAL A 113 -1.10 13.17 9.96
C VAL A 113 -1.68 14.38 9.22
N PRO A 114 -2.40 14.16 8.09
CA PRO A 114 -3.13 15.23 7.40
C PRO A 114 -4.00 16.07 8.33
N SER A 115 -4.19 17.36 8.04
CA SER A 115 -4.83 18.32 8.97
C SER A 115 -6.30 17.99 9.34
N HIS A 116 -6.92 17.07 8.61
CA HIS A 116 -8.29 16.62 8.82
C HIS A 116 -8.36 15.30 9.62
N VAL A 117 -7.23 14.80 10.09
CA VAL A 117 -7.09 13.58 10.88
C VAL A 117 -6.46 13.96 12.21
N THR A 118 -6.88 13.32 13.30
CA THR A 118 -6.20 13.42 14.60
C THR A 118 -5.60 12.09 14.96
N ALA A 119 -4.41 12.13 15.53
CA ALA A 119 -3.68 10.94 15.90
C ALA A 119 -2.98 11.11 17.25
N GLU A 120 -2.93 10.04 18.03
CA GLU A 120 -2.31 10.02 19.35
C GLU A 120 -1.32 8.86 19.46
N ALA A 121 -0.12 9.13 19.98
CA ALA A 121 0.88 8.11 20.22
C ALA A 121 0.44 7.17 21.35
N VAL A 122 0.62 5.87 21.17
CA VAL A 122 0.43 4.90 22.25
C VAL A 122 1.62 4.96 23.20
N THR A 123 1.35 5.28 24.46
CA THR A 123 2.36 5.48 25.50
C THR A 123 2.59 4.27 26.39
N ASP A 124 1.83 3.19 26.21
CA ASP A 124 1.95 1.95 26.97
C ASP A 124 2.51 0.81 26.10
N PRO A 125 3.69 0.25 26.40
CA PRO A 125 4.23 -0.88 25.66
C PRO A 125 3.33 -2.13 25.66
N ALA A 126 2.55 -2.36 26.74
CA ALA A 126 1.63 -3.48 26.79
C ALA A 126 0.47 -3.28 25.81
N ALA A 127 -0.06 -2.06 25.70
CA ALA A 127 -1.02 -1.70 24.66
C ALA A 127 -0.44 -1.88 23.25
N VAL A 128 0.81 -1.49 22.99
CA VAL A 128 1.48 -1.76 21.70
C VAL A 128 1.51 -3.26 21.41
N GLN A 129 1.88 -4.09 22.37
CA GLN A 129 1.89 -5.55 22.21
C GLN A 129 0.49 -6.12 21.91
N ALA A 130 -0.54 -5.64 22.60
CA ALA A 130 -1.93 -6.04 22.36
C ALA A 130 -2.43 -5.62 20.96
N ILE A 131 -2.00 -4.47 20.45
CA ILE A 131 -2.32 -4.03 19.08
C ILE A 131 -1.61 -4.90 18.04
N LEU A 132 -0.37 -5.33 18.32
CA LEU A 132 0.39 -6.20 17.43
C LEU A 132 -0.23 -7.60 17.36
N ASN A 133 -0.70 -8.12 18.50
CA ASN A 133 -1.26 -9.46 18.67
C ASN A 133 -2.66 -9.40 19.31
N PRO A 134 -3.68 -8.89 18.61
CA PRO A 134 -5.02 -8.70 19.19
C PRO A 134 -5.74 -10.02 19.46
N PHE A 135 -5.34 -11.08 18.77
CA PHE A 135 -5.81 -12.46 18.95
C PHE A 135 -4.82 -13.41 18.26
N MET A 136 -4.94 -14.70 18.53
CA MET A 136 -4.25 -15.74 17.76
C MET A 136 -5.09 -16.12 16.53
N PRO A 137 -4.61 -15.94 15.30
CA PRO A 137 -5.37 -16.29 14.11
C PRO A 137 -5.66 -17.79 14.05
N ALA A 138 -6.82 -18.16 13.50
CA ALA A 138 -7.09 -19.55 13.17
C ALA A 138 -6.15 -20.03 12.05
N PRO A 139 -5.88 -21.35 11.90
CA PRO A 139 -5.00 -21.87 10.85
C PRO A 139 -5.39 -21.44 9.42
N ASP A 140 -6.68 -21.26 9.17
CA ASP A 140 -7.26 -20.74 7.91
C ASP A 140 -7.82 -19.32 8.06
N GLY A 141 -7.61 -18.68 9.22
CA GLY A 141 -8.04 -17.32 9.51
C GLY A 141 -7.09 -16.24 8.99
N LEU A 142 -6.15 -16.59 8.10
CA LEU A 142 -5.18 -15.68 7.50
C LEU A 142 -5.33 -15.68 5.98
N ALA A 143 -5.50 -14.50 5.40
CA ALA A 143 -5.51 -14.29 3.96
C ALA A 143 -4.61 -13.13 3.56
N GLN A 144 -3.89 -13.29 2.45
CA GLN A 144 -3.10 -12.21 1.85
C GLN A 144 -3.74 -11.81 0.52
N VAL A 145 -4.00 -10.51 0.34
CA VAL A 145 -4.54 -9.97 -0.91
C VAL A 145 -3.38 -9.67 -1.85
N GLY A 146 -3.38 -10.33 -3.01
CA GLY A 146 -2.36 -10.17 -4.06
C GLY A 146 -2.81 -9.24 -5.19
N LYS A 147 -1.85 -8.80 -6.00
CA LYS A 147 -2.15 -8.10 -7.26
C LYS A 147 -2.72 -9.08 -8.28
N ARG A 148 -3.64 -8.59 -9.10
CA ARG A 148 -4.12 -9.35 -10.26
C ARG A 148 -3.03 -9.42 -11.32
N VAL A 149 -2.79 -10.61 -11.83
CA VAL A 149 -1.93 -10.84 -13.00
C VAL A 149 -2.82 -11.10 -14.19
N ARG A 150 -2.61 -10.34 -15.26
CA ARG A 150 -3.30 -10.50 -16.53
C ARG A 150 -2.39 -11.22 -17.52
N VAL A 151 -2.94 -12.26 -18.13
CA VAL A 151 -2.28 -13.07 -19.17
C VAL A 151 -3.08 -12.92 -20.46
N GLN A 152 -2.40 -12.65 -21.57
CA GLN A 152 -3.02 -12.59 -22.90
C GLN A 152 -2.11 -13.23 -23.95
N GLN A 153 -2.70 -13.77 -25.01
CA GLN A 153 -1.94 -14.32 -26.13
C GLN A 153 -1.66 -13.23 -27.17
N PRO A 154 -0.46 -13.23 -27.78
CA PRO A 154 -0.16 -12.36 -28.91
C PRO A 154 -0.92 -12.78 -30.15
N GLU A 155 -1.35 -11.80 -30.95
CA GLU A 155 -1.95 -12.02 -32.27
C GLU A 155 -0.92 -11.89 -33.39
N ARG A 156 0.23 -11.27 -33.10
CA ARG A 156 1.26 -10.94 -34.08
C ARG A 156 2.45 -11.92 -34.04
N PRO A 157 2.99 -12.32 -35.20
CA PRO A 157 4.14 -13.22 -35.27
C PRO A 157 5.45 -12.57 -34.77
N ASP A 158 5.57 -11.24 -34.82
CA ASP A 158 6.75 -10.50 -34.33
C ASP A 158 6.69 -10.19 -32.82
N ALA A 159 5.68 -10.72 -32.11
CA ALA A 159 5.58 -10.61 -30.66
C ALA A 159 6.76 -11.30 -29.97
N GLY A 160 7.23 -12.44 -30.50
CA GLY A 160 8.42 -13.15 -30.00
C GLY A 160 8.26 -13.82 -28.63
N VAL A 161 7.02 -14.03 -28.17
CA VAL A 161 6.68 -14.78 -26.95
C VAL A 161 5.36 -15.53 -27.17
N ASP A 162 5.06 -16.50 -26.31
CA ASP A 162 3.78 -17.23 -26.36
C ASP A 162 2.68 -16.53 -25.57
N ASN A 163 3.04 -15.76 -24.53
CA ASN A 163 2.10 -15.06 -23.68
C ASN A 163 2.66 -13.71 -23.24
N TYR A 164 1.77 -12.73 -23.18
CA TYR A 164 2.00 -11.48 -22.49
C TYR A 164 1.57 -11.60 -21.03
N LEU A 165 2.34 -10.99 -20.14
CA LEU A 165 2.05 -10.93 -18.71
C LEU A 165 2.11 -9.48 -18.25
N ALA A 166 1.08 -9.03 -17.53
CA ALA A 166 1.08 -7.73 -16.87
C ALA A 166 0.54 -7.85 -15.45
N VAL A 167 1.13 -7.11 -14.52
CA VAL A 167 0.63 -7.02 -13.14
C VAL A 167 -0.20 -5.75 -13.03
N GLU A 168 -1.50 -5.89 -12.80
CA GLU A 168 -2.41 -4.76 -12.68
C GLU A 168 -2.14 -3.99 -11.37
N PRO A 169 -2.22 -2.64 -11.38
CA PRO A 169 -2.24 -1.87 -10.14
C PRO A 169 -3.47 -2.23 -9.31
N PHE A 170 -3.37 -2.10 -7.97
CA PHE A 170 -4.50 -2.41 -7.07
C PHE A 170 -5.71 -1.51 -7.30
N ALA A 171 -5.49 -0.27 -7.72
CA ALA A 171 -6.53 0.64 -8.16
C ALA A 171 -5.92 1.59 -9.20
N GLN A 172 -6.63 1.81 -10.30
CA GLN A 172 -6.33 2.88 -11.28
C GLN A 172 -7.13 4.15 -10.98
N GLU A 173 -8.24 4.00 -10.27
CA GLU A 173 -9.16 5.06 -9.91
C GLU A 173 -9.22 5.23 -8.39
N ARG A 174 -9.74 6.37 -7.95
CA ARG A 174 -9.94 6.64 -6.53
C ARG A 174 -11.11 5.78 -6.05
N VAL A 175 -10.83 4.92 -5.07
CA VAL A 175 -11.82 4.00 -4.50
C VAL A 175 -12.37 4.60 -3.21
N ASP A 176 -13.69 4.65 -3.10
CA ASP A 176 -14.38 4.89 -1.83
C ASP A 176 -14.32 3.62 -0.97
N TRP A 177 -13.69 3.73 0.20
CA TRP A 177 -13.50 2.62 1.13
C TRP A 177 -14.70 2.41 2.08
N THR A 178 -15.73 3.27 2.03
CA THR A 178 -16.88 3.23 2.96
C THR A 178 -17.51 1.85 3.05
N MET A 179 -17.80 1.21 1.91
CA MET A 179 -18.37 -0.14 1.88
C MET A 179 -17.46 -1.16 2.58
N LEU A 180 -16.14 -1.10 2.36
CA LEU A 180 -15.23 -2.01 3.06
C LEU A 180 -15.27 -1.76 4.56
N LEU A 181 -15.17 -0.49 4.99
CA LEU A 181 -15.16 -0.14 6.41
C LEU A 181 -16.43 -0.57 7.12
N ASP A 182 -17.59 -0.42 6.47
CA ASP A 182 -18.88 -0.91 6.97
C ASP A 182 -18.89 -2.43 7.11
N LEU A 183 -18.38 -3.16 6.10
CA LEU A 183 -18.26 -4.62 6.17
C LEU A 183 -17.33 -5.08 7.29
N LEU A 184 -16.20 -4.39 7.49
CA LEU A 184 -15.26 -4.69 8.59
C LEU A 184 -15.92 -4.43 9.95
N ALA A 185 -16.64 -3.32 10.11
CA ALA A 185 -17.34 -2.98 11.35
C ALA A 185 -18.48 -3.95 11.68
N ALA A 186 -19.21 -4.40 10.65
CA ALA A 186 -20.36 -5.30 10.77
C ALA A 186 -19.97 -6.78 10.92
N CYS A 187 -18.74 -7.17 10.60
CA CYS A 187 -18.30 -8.57 10.70
C CYS A 187 -18.55 -9.12 12.12
N PRO A 188 -19.16 -10.30 12.32
CA PRO A 188 -19.51 -10.76 13.67
C PRO A 188 -18.30 -11.11 14.55
N HIS A 189 -17.17 -11.46 13.95
CA HIS A 189 -15.98 -11.95 14.66
C HIS A 189 -14.89 -10.88 14.78
N PRO A 190 -13.94 -11.03 15.70
CA PRO A 190 -12.75 -10.19 15.71
C PRO A 190 -11.99 -10.35 14.39
N LEU A 191 -11.46 -9.25 13.86
CA LEU A 191 -10.65 -9.28 12.65
C LEU A 191 -9.65 -8.13 12.62
N THR A 192 -8.61 -8.31 11.82
CA THR A 192 -7.74 -7.20 11.42
C THR A 192 -7.53 -7.18 9.92
N VAL A 193 -7.42 -5.97 9.36
CA VAL A 193 -6.90 -5.72 8.01
C VAL A 193 -5.66 -4.86 8.16
N THR A 194 -4.51 -5.38 7.75
CA THR A 194 -3.22 -4.68 7.83
C THR A 194 -2.70 -4.42 6.42
N VAL A 195 -2.44 -3.15 6.11
CA VAL A 195 -1.72 -2.71 4.91
C VAL A 195 -0.31 -2.33 5.34
N THR A 196 0.67 -3.13 4.98
CA THR A 196 2.07 -2.87 5.32
C THR A 196 2.75 -2.14 4.16
N LEU A 197 3.54 -1.12 4.48
CA LEU A 197 4.27 -0.29 3.54
C LEU A 197 5.77 -0.31 3.90
N SER A 198 6.57 -0.93 3.03
CA SER A 198 8.03 -0.93 3.12
C SER A 198 8.57 0.00 2.03
N PRO A 199 9.22 1.12 2.38
CA PRO A 199 9.84 2.00 1.40
C PRO A 199 11.04 1.28 0.78
N GLU A 200 11.05 1.21 -0.55
CA GLU A 200 12.12 0.57 -1.31
C GLU A 200 12.61 1.52 -2.39
N ARG A 201 13.90 1.42 -2.69
CA ARG A 201 14.44 2.03 -3.90
C ARG A 201 14.20 1.08 -5.07
N VAL A 202 13.62 1.59 -6.15
CA VAL A 202 13.44 0.81 -7.37
C VAL A 202 14.81 0.51 -7.95
N SER A 203 15.09 -0.78 -8.18
CA SER A 203 16.36 -1.17 -8.77
C SER A 203 16.42 -0.76 -10.25
N ALA A 204 17.62 -0.45 -10.74
CA ALA A 204 17.83 -0.13 -12.15
C ALA A 204 17.38 -1.29 -13.07
N GLN A 205 17.44 -2.53 -12.60
CA GLN A 205 16.95 -3.69 -13.34
C GLN A 205 15.43 -3.64 -13.52
N VAL A 206 14.67 -3.42 -12.44
CA VAL A 206 13.20 -3.30 -12.51
C VAL A 206 12.81 -2.18 -13.48
N ARG A 207 13.46 -1.03 -13.38
CA ARG A 207 13.20 0.10 -14.27
C ARG A 207 13.45 -0.24 -15.74
N ARG A 208 14.61 -0.83 -16.07
CA ARG A 208 14.91 -1.27 -17.45
C ARG A 208 13.91 -2.29 -17.97
N THR A 209 13.46 -3.22 -17.13
CA THR A 209 12.44 -4.21 -17.52
C THR A 209 11.12 -3.51 -17.85
N VAL A 210 10.65 -2.60 -17.00
CA VAL A 210 9.40 -1.85 -17.26
C VAL A 210 9.53 -0.96 -18.50
N GLU A 211 10.67 -0.29 -18.70
CA GLU A 211 10.95 0.51 -19.90
C GLU A 211 10.93 -0.36 -21.17
N SER A 212 11.62 -1.50 -21.14
CA SER A 212 11.64 -2.46 -22.26
C SER A 212 10.24 -2.94 -22.63
N GLU A 213 9.44 -3.36 -21.63
CA GLU A 213 8.07 -3.82 -21.88
C GLU A 213 7.16 -2.68 -22.35
N ALA A 214 7.27 -1.47 -21.78
CA ALA A 214 6.50 -0.32 -22.23
C ALA A 214 6.79 0.03 -23.70
N THR A 215 8.06 0.05 -24.10
CA THR A 215 8.48 0.26 -25.50
C THR A 215 7.98 -0.86 -26.41
N ARG A 216 8.10 -2.11 -25.97
CA ARG A 216 7.63 -3.28 -26.72
C ARG A 216 6.12 -3.22 -26.97
N PHE A 217 5.32 -2.99 -25.93
CA PHE A 217 3.87 -2.90 -26.07
C PHE A 217 3.44 -1.66 -26.85
N ALA A 218 4.16 -0.53 -26.75
CA ALA A 218 3.93 0.62 -27.61
C ALA A 218 4.15 0.28 -29.10
N ARG A 219 5.24 -0.41 -29.43
CA ARG A 219 5.52 -0.88 -30.80
C ARG A 219 4.44 -1.85 -31.32
N LEU A 220 3.97 -2.76 -30.48
CA LEU A 220 2.98 -3.78 -30.87
C LEU A 220 1.57 -3.20 -31.12
N ARG A 221 1.30 -2.00 -30.60
CA ARG A 221 0.07 -1.22 -30.89
C ARG A 221 0.07 -0.54 -32.26
N GLU A 222 1.22 -0.48 -32.92
CA GLU A 222 1.32 0.09 -34.26
C GLU A 222 1.16 -1.00 -35.32
N THR A 223 0.74 -0.62 -36.53
CA THR A 223 0.76 -1.57 -37.66
C THR A 223 2.19 -2.00 -37.99
N TYR A 224 2.36 -3.26 -38.39
CA TYR A 224 3.67 -3.80 -38.75
C TYR A 224 3.66 -4.44 -40.12
N GLU A 225 4.76 -4.30 -40.86
CA GLU A 225 4.95 -4.97 -42.13
C GLU A 225 6.04 -6.03 -42.00
N GLY A 226 5.65 -7.29 -42.20
CA GLY A 226 6.54 -8.45 -42.13
C GLY A 226 6.67 -9.16 -43.48
N PRO A 227 7.66 -10.04 -43.63
CA PRO A 227 7.81 -10.86 -44.84
C PRO A 227 6.63 -11.82 -45.02
N ALA A 228 6.22 -12.03 -46.28
CA ALA A 228 5.22 -13.02 -46.68
C ALA A 228 5.88 -14.34 -47.12
N ASP A 229 5.26 -15.48 -46.84
CA ASP A 229 5.79 -16.81 -47.17
C ASP A 229 6.01 -17.04 -48.68
N LEU A 230 5.29 -16.33 -49.54
CA LEU A 230 5.36 -16.45 -51.00
C LEU A 230 6.08 -15.26 -51.68
N GLY A 231 6.86 -14.49 -50.91
CA GLY A 231 7.48 -13.25 -51.36
C GLY A 231 6.53 -12.05 -51.26
N GLY A 232 7.07 -10.89 -50.87
CA GLY A 232 6.29 -9.68 -50.60
C GLY A 232 6.21 -9.31 -49.12
N ARG A 233 5.38 -8.31 -48.80
CA ARG A 233 5.18 -7.78 -47.44
C ARG A 233 3.72 -7.92 -47.05
N ILE A 234 3.45 -8.48 -45.87
CA ILE A 234 2.11 -8.51 -45.25
C ILE A 234 2.05 -7.42 -44.20
N ARG A 235 0.98 -6.62 -44.24
CA ARG A 235 0.67 -5.64 -43.21
C ARG A 235 -0.21 -6.29 -42.14
N PHE A 236 0.35 -6.44 -40.94
CA PHE A 236 -0.35 -6.91 -39.75
C PHE A 236 -1.04 -5.73 -39.05
N PRO A 237 -2.27 -5.91 -38.56
CA PRO A 237 -2.94 -4.90 -37.74
C PRO A 237 -2.23 -4.73 -36.39
N PRO A 238 -2.55 -3.66 -35.63
CA PRO A 238 -2.20 -3.56 -34.22
C PRO A 238 -2.60 -4.81 -33.43
N ASP A 239 -1.77 -5.23 -32.47
CA ASP A 239 -2.11 -6.33 -31.58
C ASP A 239 -3.09 -5.85 -30.50
N SER A 240 -4.27 -6.47 -30.46
CA SER A 240 -5.36 -6.07 -29.57
C SER A 240 -5.00 -6.29 -28.09
N ALA A 241 -4.26 -7.36 -27.79
CA ALA A 241 -3.79 -7.66 -26.44
C ALA A 241 -2.74 -6.64 -25.98
N ALA A 242 -1.83 -6.25 -26.87
CA ALA A 242 -0.86 -5.19 -26.59
C ALA A 242 -1.55 -3.84 -26.31
N ALA A 243 -2.65 -3.52 -27.01
CA ALA A 243 -3.41 -2.30 -26.77
C ALA A 243 -3.99 -2.22 -25.35
N VAL A 244 -4.39 -3.35 -24.78
CA VAL A 244 -4.91 -3.44 -23.40
C VAL A 244 -3.79 -3.35 -22.37
N LEU A 245 -2.62 -3.94 -22.65
CA LEU A 245 -1.53 -4.03 -21.68
C LEU A 245 -0.60 -2.81 -21.65
N GLN A 246 -0.44 -2.10 -22.77
CA GLN A 246 0.46 -0.95 -22.87
C GLN A 246 0.19 0.14 -21.81
N PRO A 247 -1.07 0.53 -21.51
CA PRO A 247 -1.33 1.53 -20.48
C PRO A 247 -0.83 1.11 -19.09
N ILE A 248 -0.83 -0.19 -18.77
CA ILE A 248 -0.35 -0.72 -17.48
C ILE A 248 1.16 -0.50 -17.35
N PHE A 249 1.92 -0.75 -18.41
CA PHE A 249 3.37 -0.54 -18.42
C PHE A 249 3.75 0.95 -18.48
N ALA A 250 2.98 1.76 -19.19
CA ALA A 250 3.16 3.21 -19.21
C ALA A 250 2.94 3.85 -17.82
N ASP A 251 1.87 3.44 -17.13
CA ASP A 251 1.62 3.83 -15.74
C ASP A 251 2.74 3.35 -14.79
N ALA A 252 3.20 2.11 -14.96
CA ALA A 252 4.28 1.54 -14.16
C ALA A 252 5.60 2.33 -14.27
N LEU A 253 5.90 2.93 -15.44
CA LEU A 253 7.08 3.79 -15.59
C LEU A 253 7.04 5.01 -14.68
N ASN A 254 5.87 5.62 -14.53
CA ASN A 254 5.69 6.76 -13.64
C ASN A 254 5.79 6.33 -12.17
N ARG A 255 5.14 5.22 -11.80
CA ARG A 255 5.13 4.71 -10.42
C ARG A 255 6.47 4.19 -9.93
N TYR A 256 7.32 3.68 -10.81
CA TYR A 256 8.60 3.07 -10.45
C TYR A 256 9.81 3.91 -10.89
N ALA A 257 9.66 5.24 -10.90
CA ALA A 257 10.70 6.15 -11.36
C ALA A 257 11.94 6.20 -10.44
N ASP A 258 11.75 6.15 -9.12
CA ASP A 258 12.85 6.18 -8.13
C ASP A 258 12.54 5.34 -6.87
N ARG A 259 11.52 5.72 -6.11
CA ARG A 259 11.10 5.02 -4.88
C ARG A 259 9.67 4.56 -4.99
N ALA A 260 9.38 3.43 -4.38
CA ALA A 260 8.02 2.92 -4.27
C ALA A 260 7.85 2.15 -2.98
N PHE A 261 6.61 2.04 -2.50
CA PHE A 261 6.30 1.09 -1.44
C PHE A 261 6.21 -0.32 -2.01
N ARG A 262 7.01 -1.23 -1.45
CA ARG A 262 6.63 -2.64 -1.44
C ARG A 262 5.57 -2.80 -0.37
N PHE A 263 4.37 -3.20 -0.79
CA PHE A 263 3.25 -3.34 0.13
C PHE A 263 2.66 -4.73 0.15
N SER A 264 2.02 -5.07 1.26
CA SER A 264 1.20 -6.25 1.44
C SER A 264 -0.10 -5.89 2.14
N VAL A 265 -1.17 -6.61 1.82
CA VAL A 265 -2.46 -6.49 2.49
C VAL A 265 -2.79 -7.84 3.09
N THR A 266 -2.97 -7.88 4.40
CA THR A 266 -3.24 -9.11 5.16
C THR A 266 -4.52 -8.95 5.95
N VAL A 267 -5.39 -9.95 5.87
CA VAL A 267 -6.58 -10.09 6.70
C VAL A 267 -6.33 -11.23 7.68
N ALA A 268 -6.62 -10.99 8.97
CA ALA A 268 -6.50 -11.99 10.01
C ALA A 268 -7.79 -12.08 10.84
N SER A 269 -8.14 -13.28 11.27
CA SER A 269 -9.30 -13.61 12.10
C SER A 269 -8.95 -14.79 13.03
N PRO A 270 -9.45 -14.81 14.28
CA PRO A 270 -9.31 -15.97 15.17
C PRO A 270 -10.32 -17.08 14.85
N VAL A 271 -11.22 -16.88 13.87
CA VAL A 271 -12.27 -17.83 13.49
C VAL A 271 -11.94 -18.45 12.14
N SER A 272 -12.14 -19.77 12.06
CA SER A 272 -11.99 -20.53 10.81
C SER A 272 -13.04 -20.12 9.79
N THR A 273 -12.61 -19.94 8.54
CA THR A 273 -13.47 -19.52 7.43
C THR A 273 -14.04 -20.70 6.64
N ARG A 274 -13.57 -21.93 6.91
CA ARG A 274 -14.15 -23.14 6.31
C ARG A 274 -15.43 -23.54 7.04
N ARG A 275 -16.57 -23.24 6.43
CA ARG A 275 -17.78 -24.07 6.57
C ARG A 275 -17.84 -25.06 5.42
#